data_AF-A0A972I5Q2-F1
#
_entry.id   AF-A0A972I5Q2-F1
#
_cell.length_a   1.000
_cell.length_b   1.000
_cell.length_c   1.000
_cell.angle_alpha   90.00
_cell.angle_beta   90.00
_cell.angle_gamma   90.00
#
_symmetry.space_group_name_H-M   'P 1'
#
loop_
_entity.id
_entity.type
_entity.pdbx_description
1 polymer ?
#
loop_
_entity_poly.entity_id
_entity_poly.type
_entity_poly.pdbx_seq_one_letter_code
_entity_poly.pdbx_strand_id
1 'polypeptide(L)'
;MYKDGKLIPVDTEEILYVTVEGRDVVIFAKQDNFRLSITLNEIQKKLDSKKFVKTHRSFIVNLEHIEEIIPWFNNTYMLKIRGKNIQIPVSRSNVKRFKEIMGII
;
A
#
# COMPACT_ATOMS: atom_id res chain seq x y z
N MET A 1 13.49 8.12 4.95
CA MET A 1 12.36 8.97 4.52
C MET A 1 12.53 10.35 5.15
N TYR A 2 12.09 11.44 4.52
CA TYR A 2 12.26 12.79 5.09
C TYR A 2 11.03 13.18 5.93
N LYS A 3 11.25 13.70 7.13
CA LYS A 3 10.22 14.32 8.00
C LYS A 3 10.88 15.48 8.75
N ASP A 4 10.29 16.67 8.67
CA ASP A 4 10.78 17.90 9.31
C ASP A 4 12.26 18.22 9.01
N GLY A 5 12.67 18.04 7.75
CA GLY A 5 14.05 18.30 7.30
C GLY A 5 15.08 17.23 7.72
N LYS A 6 14.66 16.16 8.39
CA LYS A 6 15.53 15.07 8.83
C LYS A 6 15.33 13.81 8.01
N LEU A 7 16.42 13.08 7.75
CA LEU A 7 16.38 11.71 7.26
C LEU A 7 16.03 10.78 8.43
N ILE A 8 14.83 10.22 8.39
CA ILE A 8 14.36 9.20 9.33
C ILE A 8 14.45 7.83 8.65
N PRO A 9 15.28 6.90 9.13
CA PRO A 9 15.23 5.52 8.69
C PRO A 9 13.86 4.95 9.09
N VAL A 10 13.17 4.34 8.12
CA VAL A 10 11.88 3.68 8.36
C VAL A 10 12.08 2.22 7.99
N ASP A 11 11.84 1.34 8.94
CA ASP A 11 11.83 -0.09 8.67
C ASP A 11 10.64 -0.39 7.76
N THR A 12 10.91 -1.03 6.62
CA THR A 12 9.88 -1.41 5.66
C THR A 12 8.85 -2.36 6.26
N GLU A 13 9.22 -3.14 7.28
CA GLU A 13 8.33 -4.03 8.01
C GLU A 13 7.23 -3.27 8.79
N GLU A 14 7.48 -2.01 9.14
CA GLU A 14 6.50 -1.16 9.81
C GLU A 14 5.54 -0.46 8.86
N ILE A 15 5.84 -0.45 7.55
CA ILE A 15 4.99 0.18 6.54
C ILE A 15 3.76 -0.69 6.29
N LEU A 16 2.57 -0.09 6.46
CA LEU A 16 1.29 -0.75 6.27
C LEU A 16 0.79 -0.58 4.83
N TYR A 17 0.79 0.66 4.35
CA TYR A 17 0.44 0.99 2.97
C TYR A 17 1.02 2.35 2.58
N VAL A 18 1.02 2.62 1.28
CA VAL A 18 1.42 3.88 0.68
C VAL A 18 0.29 4.37 -0.20
N THR A 19 -0.02 5.65 -0.10
CA THR A 19 -1.06 6.31 -0.90
C THR A 19 -0.58 7.64 -1.47
N VAL A 20 -1.43 8.31 -2.24
CA VAL A 20 -1.21 9.68 -2.71
C VAL A 20 -2.25 10.59 -2.07
N GLU A 21 -1.80 11.63 -1.36
CA GLU A 21 -2.63 12.71 -0.83
C GLU A 21 -2.24 14.02 -1.52
N GLY A 22 -3.14 14.59 -2.32
CA GLY A 22 -2.82 15.77 -3.13
C GLY A 22 -1.74 15.47 -4.17
N ARG A 23 -0.54 16.05 -4.00
CA ARG A 23 0.62 15.83 -4.88
C ARG A 23 1.70 14.95 -4.24
N ASP A 24 1.55 14.61 -2.97
CA ASP A 24 2.57 13.89 -2.22
C ASP A 24 2.20 12.42 -2.06
N VAL A 25 3.24 11.59 -2.10
CA VAL A 25 3.15 10.21 -1.62
C VAL A 25 3.16 10.23 -0.11
N VAL A 26 2.22 9.51 0.50
CA VAL A 26 2.11 9.37 1.95
C VAL A 26 2.27 7.91 2.32
N ILE A 27 3.26 7.65 3.17
CA ILE A 27 3.60 6.32 3.68
C ILE A 27 3.01 6.24 5.08
N PHE A 28 2.09 5.30 5.26
CA PHE A 28 1.49 5.01 6.56
C PHE A 28 2.22 3.84 7.20
N ALA A 29 2.97 4.11 8.27
CA ALA A 29 3.58 3.08 9.10
C ALA A 29 2.76 2.88 10.39
N LYS A 30 3.18 1.90 11.21
CA LYS A 30 2.54 1.58 12.49
C LYS A 30 2.49 2.80 13.42
N GLN A 31 3.62 3.47 13.60
CA GLN A 31 3.78 4.55 14.56
C GLN A 31 3.64 5.94 13.93
N ASP A 32 4.13 6.10 12.71
CA ASP A 32 4.31 7.40 12.08
C ASP A 32 3.93 7.39 10.60
N ASN A 33 3.64 8.57 10.07
CA ASN A 33 3.38 8.77 8.64
C ASN A 33 4.45 9.69 8.03
N PHE A 34 4.83 9.40 6.79
CA PHE A 34 5.87 10.14 6.07
C PHE A 34 5.32 10.68 4.75
N ARG A 35 5.59 11.95 4.46
CA ARG A 35 5.23 12.57 3.18
C ARG A 35 6.48 12.74 2.32
N LEU A 36 6.37 12.36 1.05
CA LEU A 36 7.43 12.44 0.07
C LEU A 36 6.89 13.09 -1.20
N SER A 37 7.59 14.11 -1.69
CA SER A 37 7.30 14.74 -2.99
C SER A 37 7.91 13.94 -4.14
N ILE A 38 7.47 12.69 -4.26
CA ILE A 38 7.80 11.74 -5.34
C ILE A 38 6.50 11.09 -5.83
N THR A 39 6.58 10.38 -6.95
CA THR A 39 5.45 9.61 -7.48
C THR A 39 5.29 8.25 -6.81
N LEU A 40 4.06 7.72 -6.88
CA LEU A 40 3.77 6.36 -6.39
C LEU A 40 4.61 5.29 -7.10
N ASN A 41 4.95 5.50 -8.37
CA ASN A 41 5.80 4.57 -9.12
C ASN A 41 7.27 4.62 -8.65
N GLU A 42 7.78 5.79 -8.27
CA GLU A 42 9.13 5.92 -7.75
C GLU A 42 9.29 5.24 -6.39
N ILE A 43 8.31 5.39 -5.50
CA ILE A 43 8.34 4.66 -4.22
C ILE A 43 8.14 3.16 -4.41
N GLN A 44 7.30 2.73 -5.36
CA GLN A 44 7.10 1.32 -5.66
C GLN A 44 8.41 0.60 -6.02
N LYS A 45 9.29 1.26 -6.79
CA LYS A 45 10.60 0.71 -7.19
C LYS A 45 11.57 0.53 -6.01
N LYS A 46 11.34 1.23 -4.90
CA LYS A 46 12.18 1.18 -3.69
C LYS A 46 11.69 0.15 -2.67
N LEU A 47 10.47 -0.37 -2.83
CA LEU A 47 9.85 -1.33 -1.92
C LEU A 47 10.03 -2.75 -2.45
N ASP A 48 10.14 -3.72 -1.54
CA ASP A 48 10.21 -5.14 -1.93
C ASP A 48 8.92 -5.56 -2.62
N SER A 49 9.02 -5.87 -3.91
CA SER A 49 7.90 -6.31 -4.74
C SER A 49 7.21 -7.60 -4.28
N LYS A 50 7.84 -8.39 -3.40
CA LYS A 50 7.23 -9.58 -2.78
C LYS A 50 6.29 -9.22 -1.64
N LYS A 51 6.58 -8.13 -0.91
CA LYS A 51 5.79 -7.66 0.23
C LYS A 51 4.80 -6.56 -0.15
N PHE A 52 5.17 -5.72 -1.10
CA PHE A 52 4.41 -4.53 -1.48
C PHE A 52 3.78 -4.67 -2.87
N VAL A 53 2.45 -4.61 -2.91
CA VAL A 53 1.68 -4.77 -4.14
C VAL A 53 0.88 -3.51 -4.44
N LYS A 54 0.98 -3.04 -5.69
CA LYS A 54 0.12 -1.97 -6.19
C LYS A 54 -1.28 -2.54 -6.43
N THR A 55 -2.21 -2.21 -5.55
CA THR A 55 -3.61 -2.69 -5.60
C THR A 55 -4.50 -1.74 -6.38
N HIS A 56 -4.17 -0.45 -6.38
CA HIS A 56 -4.92 0.60 -7.07
C HIS A 56 -3.97 1.64 -7.67
N ARG A 57 -4.46 2.51 -8.57
CA ARG A 57 -3.64 3.60 -9.16
C ARG A 57 -3.00 4.51 -8.11
N SER A 58 -3.62 4.60 -6.93
CA SER A 58 -3.22 5.45 -5.82
C SER A 58 -2.75 4.68 -4.59
N PHE A 59 -2.67 3.34 -4.62
CA PHE A 59 -2.32 2.55 -3.44
C PHE A 59 -1.30 1.46 -3.72
N ILE A 60 -0.35 1.32 -2.79
CA ILE A 60 0.55 0.16 -2.63
C ILE A 60 0.32 -0.36 -1.22
N VAL A 61 0.12 -1.66 -1.08
CA VAL A 61 -0.21 -2.31 0.22
C VAL A 61 0.88 -3.29 0.59
N ASN A 62 1.28 -3.29 1.87
CA ASN A 62 2.07 -4.37 2.43
C ASN A 62 1.14 -5.56 2.71
N LEU A 63 1.39 -6.69 2.05
CA LEU A 63 0.56 -7.88 2.15
C LEU A 63 0.51 -8.48 3.56
N GLU A 64 1.59 -8.34 4.33
CA GLU A 64 1.72 -8.90 5.69
C GLU A 64 0.79 -8.19 6.70
N HIS A 65 0.29 -7.00 6.36
CA HIS A 65 -0.59 -6.19 7.21
C HIS A 65 -2.05 -6.16 6.73
N ILE A 66 -2.41 -6.98 5.74
CA ILE A 66 -3.81 -7.19 5.35
C ILE A 66 -4.51 -7.95 6.49
N GLU A 67 -5.63 -7.40 6.95
CA GLU A 67 -6.48 -8.02 7.98
C GLU A 67 -7.63 -8.80 7.36
N GLU A 68 -8.29 -8.23 6.36
CA GLU A 68 -9.39 -8.89 5.64
C GLU A 68 -9.28 -8.61 4.14
N ILE A 69 -9.62 -9.62 3.33
CA ILE A 69 -9.83 -9.52 1.89
C ILE A 69 -11.31 -9.74 1.63
N ILE A 70 -12.01 -8.67 1.28
CA ILE A 70 -13.47 -8.66 1.17
C ILE A 70 -13.84 -8.68 -0.31
N PRO A 71 -14.55 -9.72 -0.80
CA PRO A 71 -15.09 -9.71 -2.16
C PRO A 71 -15.97 -8.47 -2.39
N TRP A 72 -15.82 -7.88 -3.56
CA TRP A 72 -16.50 -6.64 -3.92
C TRP A 72 -17.08 -6.73 -5.34
N PHE A 73 -17.85 -5.71 -5.74
CA PHE A 73 -18.52 -5.71 -7.03
C PHE A 73 -17.55 -5.93 -8.20
N ASN A 74 -18.05 -6.46 -9.31
CA ASN A 74 -17.25 -6.76 -10.51
C ASN A 74 -16.05 -7.71 -10.26
N ASN A 75 -16.20 -8.67 -9.35
CA ASN A 75 -15.16 -9.67 -9.03
C ASN A 75 -13.83 -9.01 -8.61
N THR A 76 -13.93 -7.90 -7.87
CA THR A 76 -12.80 -7.19 -7.26
C THR A 76 -12.76 -7.42 -5.76
N TYR A 77 -11.85 -6.75 -5.06
CA TYR A 77 -11.72 -6.87 -3.60
C TYR A 77 -11.55 -5.50 -2.94
N MET A 78 -11.97 -5.43 -1.69
CA MET A 78 -11.58 -4.39 -0.73
C MET A 78 -10.69 -5.00 0.33
N LEU A 79 -9.58 -4.33 0.65
CA LEU A 79 -8.64 -4.75 1.67
C LEU A 79 -8.84 -3.91 2.93
N LYS A 80 -9.00 -4.56 4.08
CA LYS A 80 -8.82 -3.91 5.38
C LYS A 80 -7.39 -4.08 5.84
N ILE A 81 -6.82 -3.03 6.41
CA ILE A 81 -5.45 -3.00 6.90
C ILE A 81 -5.47 -3.04 8.43
N ARG A 82 -4.65 -3.93 9.00
CA ARG A 82 -4.60 -4.13 10.45
C ARG A 82 -4.35 -2.81 11.19
N GLY A 83 -5.22 -2.50 12.15
CA GLY A 83 -5.08 -1.32 13.01
C GLY A 83 -5.33 0.01 12.30
N LYS A 84 -5.93 0.01 11.09
CA LYS A 84 -6.32 1.23 10.37
C LYS A 84 -7.78 1.14 9.94
N ASN A 85 -8.55 2.19 10.19
CA ASN A 85 -9.93 2.31 9.72
C ASN A 85 -9.95 2.81 8.26
N ILE A 86 -9.44 2.00 7.34
CA ILE A 86 -9.40 2.29 5.90
C ILE A 86 -9.74 1.02 5.11
N GLN A 87 -10.42 1.20 3.98
CA GLN A 87 -10.61 0.15 2.99
C GLN A 87 -9.88 0.53 1.70
N ILE A 88 -8.99 -0.34 1.24
CA ILE A 88 -8.18 -0.10 0.05
C ILE A 88 -8.69 -0.98 -1.10
N PRO A 89 -9.11 -0.40 -2.24
CA PRO A 89 -9.62 -1.18 -3.35
C PRO A 89 -8.51 -1.92 -4.09
N VAL A 90 -8.83 -3.12 -4.59
CA VAL A 90 -8.07 -3.79 -5.64
C VAL A 90 -8.75 -3.49 -6.97
N SER A 91 -8.09 -2.73 -7.84
CA SER A 91 -8.67 -2.33 -9.12
C SER A 91 -8.81 -3.51 -10.08
N ARG A 92 -9.73 -3.38 -11.04
CA ARG A 92 -9.90 -4.34 -12.16
C ARG A 92 -8.59 -4.64 -12.91
N SER A 93 -7.73 -3.64 -13.06
CA SER A 93 -6.41 -3.81 -13.70
C SER A 93 -5.39 -4.58 -12.86
N ASN A 94 -5.56 -4.64 -11.53
CA ASN A 94 -4.62 -5.29 -10.62
C ASN A 94 -5.16 -6.61 -10.04
N VAL A 95 -6.47 -6.88 -10.15
CA VAL A 95 -7.11 -8.03 -9.48
C VAL A 95 -6.53 -9.38 -9.90
N LYS A 96 -6.18 -9.55 -11.19
CA LYS A 96 -5.57 -10.78 -11.69
C LYS A 96 -4.24 -11.06 -10.98
N ARG A 97 -3.34 -10.08 -10.98
CA ARG A 97 -2.04 -10.16 -10.30
C ARG A 97 -2.20 -10.34 -8.79
N PHE A 98 -3.18 -9.66 -8.18
CA PHE A 98 -3.45 -9.81 -6.76
C PHE A 98 -3.87 -11.24 -6.39
N LYS A 99 -4.79 -11.85 -7.16
CA LYS A 99 -5.21 -13.25 -6.97
C LYS A 99 -4.05 -14.24 -7.07
N GLU A 100 -3.20 -14.07 -8.08
CA GLU A 100 -1.99 -14.89 -8.28
C GLU A 100 -1.05 -14.82 -7.05
N ILE A 101 -0.83 -13.61 -6.53
CA ILE A 101 0.04 -13.39 -5.36
C ILE A 101 -0.58 -14.00 -4.08
N MET A 102 -1.90 -13.87 -3.90
CA MET A 102 -2.60 -14.36 -2.72
C MET A 102 -2.92 -15.86 -2.78
N GLY A 103 -2.65 -16.55 -3.89
CA GLY A 103 -3.02 -17.96 -4.07
C GLY A 103 -4.53 -18.20 -4.15
N ILE A 104 -5.30 -17.16 -4.52
CA ILE A 104 -6.76 -17.23 -4.65
C ILE A 104 -7.08 -17.49 -6.13
N ILE A 105 -6.85 -18.74 -6.55
CA ILE A 105 -7.05 -19.21 -7.94
C ILE A 105 -8.43 -19.86 -8.06
#